data_AF-A0A7R7JHM1-F1
#
_entry.id   AF-A0A7R7JHM1-F1
#
_cell.length_a   1.000
_cell.length_b   1.000
_cell.length_c   1.000
_cell.angle_alpha   90.00
_cell.angle_beta   90.00
_cell.angle_gamma   90.00
#
_symmetry.space_group_name_H-M   'P 1'
#
loop_
_entity.id
_entity.type
_entity.pdbx_description
1 polymer ?
#
loop_
_entity_poly.entity_id
_entity_poly.type
_entity_poly.pdbx_seq_one_letter_code
_entity_poly.pdbx_strand_id
1 'polypeptide(L)'
;MSRTLANNWARGYKSYRRGEVVGFVPALDRLAVRQISDRYLSEDERIEIADLRRAGLSIRNVAAKIGRDPLTVSRELRRNSRRDGTYRPFEAHRWAVMRRSRHHRRRIDKNPQVCEVVAELLAQRWSPQQIARHLPRKYPGDRSMWLWHESIYQAVYQLRSTLIRPPKVSSVHRGPLRESLHACRSN
;
A
#
# COMPACT_ATOMS: atom_id res chain seq x y z
N MET A 1 22.52 15.96 0.12
CA MET A 1 22.26 14.56 0.53
C MET A 1 23.60 13.86 0.73
N SER A 2 23.85 13.24 1.89
CA SER A 2 25.15 12.61 2.20
C SER A 2 25.40 11.38 1.30
N ARG A 3 26.60 11.31 0.70
CA ARG A 3 27.05 10.23 -0.21
C ARG A 3 27.01 8.84 0.45
N THR A 4 27.04 8.79 1.78
CA THR A 4 27.06 7.56 2.57
C THR A 4 25.72 6.82 2.55
N LEU A 5 24.59 7.54 2.53
CA LEU A 5 23.26 6.93 2.50
C LEU A 5 22.95 6.26 1.16
N ALA A 6 23.39 6.85 0.04
CA ALA A 6 23.19 6.30 -1.29
C ALA A 6 23.94 4.97 -1.51
N ASN A 7 25.16 4.84 -0.98
CA ASN A 7 25.96 3.62 -1.11
C ASN A 7 25.40 2.45 -0.29
N ASN A 8 24.79 2.73 0.87
CA ASN A 8 24.21 1.70 1.73
C ASN A 8 23.04 0.96 1.04
N TRP A 9 22.26 1.65 0.20
CA TRP A 9 21.14 1.01 -0.52
C TRP A 9 21.63 0.10 -1.65
N ALA A 10 22.76 0.46 -2.28
CA ALA A 10 23.32 -0.29 -3.40
C ALA A 10 24.17 -1.50 -2.98
N ARG A 11 24.78 -1.47 -1.79
CA ARG A 11 25.71 -2.54 -1.32
C ARG A 11 25.25 -3.25 -0.05
N GLY A 12 24.17 -2.78 0.57
CA GLY A 12 23.78 -3.21 1.91
C GLY A 12 24.67 -2.57 2.97
N TYR A 13 24.32 -2.79 4.23
CA TYR A 13 25.12 -2.29 5.36
C TYR A 13 25.11 -3.28 6.53
N LYS A 14 26.20 -3.28 7.30
CA LYS A 14 26.34 -4.06 8.55
C LYS A 14 25.81 -3.23 9.71
N SER A 15 25.01 -3.84 10.59
CA SER A 15 24.63 -3.26 11.87
C SER A 15 25.57 -3.77 12.97
N TYR A 16 26.00 -2.86 13.83
CA TYR A 16 26.95 -3.14 14.90
C TYR A 16 26.30 -2.94 16.27
N ARG A 17 26.63 -3.79 17.25
CA ARG A 17 26.30 -3.60 18.67
C ARG A 17 27.54 -3.94 19.47
N ARG A 18 27.99 -3.03 20.34
CA ARG A 18 29.23 -3.19 21.13
C ARG A 18 30.48 -3.53 20.29
N GLY A 19 30.58 -2.97 19.08
CA GLY A 19 31.71 -3.22 18.18
C GLY A 19 31.62 -4.51 17.37
N GLU A 20 30.67 -5.39 17.68
CA GLU A 20 30.44 -6.64 16.96
C GLU A 20 29.34 -6.48 15.90
N VAL A 21 29.48 -7.17 14.77
CA VAL A 21 28.46 -7.21 13.71
C VAL A 21 27.30 -8.07 14.18
N VAL A 22 26.12 -7.46 14.39
CA VAL A 22 24.90 -8.16 14.84
C VAL A 22 23.97 -8.51 13.68
N GLY A 23 24.13 -7.84 12.54
CA GLY A 23 23.32 -8.15 11.37
C GLY A 23 23.90 -7.57 10.09
N PHE A 24 23.50 -8.16 8.98
CA PHE A 24 23.75 -7.63 7.65
C PHE A 24 22.41 -7.38 6.97
N VAL A 25 22.17 -6.13 6.60
CA VAL A 25 21.02 -5.75 5.78
C VAL A 25 21.50 -5.77 4.32
N PRO A 26 21.06 -6.74 3.49
CA PRO A 26 21.48 -6.81 2.11
C PRO A 26 21.04 -5.57 1.33
N ALA A 27 21.76 -5.27 0.24
CA ALA A 27 21.34 -4.24 -0.70
C ALA A 27 19.90 -4.49 -1.16
N LEU A 28 19.16 -3.42 -1.44
CA LEU A 28 17.88 -3.56 -2.11
C LEU A 28 18.16 -4.11 -3.51
N ASP A 29 17.77 -5.36 -3.71
CA ASP A 29 17.93 -6.06 -4.97
C ASP A 29 17.24 -5.27 -6.09
N ARG A 30 17.97 -5.05 -7.18
CA ARG A 30 17.60 -4.09 -8.21
C ARG A 30 16.46 -4.66 -9.07
N LEU A 31 15.21 -4.44 -8.66
CA LEU A 31 14.00 -4.67 -9.46
C LEU A 31 13.87 -6.05 -10.13
N ALA A 32 14.51 -7.10 -9.61
CA ALA A 32 14.13 -8.45 -10.00
C ALA A 32 12.67 -8.63 -9.56
N VAL A 33 11.78 -8.95 -10.51
CA VAL A 33 10.39 -9.31 -10.22
C VAL A 33 10.42 -10.57 -9.37
N ARG A 34 10.49 -10.41 -8.05
CA ARG A 34 10.60 -11.55 -7.13
C ARG A 34 9.34 -12.40 -7.29
N GLN A 35 9.54 -13.66 -7.67
CA GLN A 35 8.49 -14.66 -7.62
C GLN A 35 7.94 -14.67 -6.19
N ILE A 36 6.64 -14.38 -6.05
CA ILE A 36 6.06 -14.10 -4.74
C ILE A 36 5.98 -15.38 -3.88
N SER A 37 5.70 -16.52 -4.53
CA SER A 37 5.78 -17.89 -3.98
C SER A 37 5.41 -18.88 -5.09
N ASP A 38 5.79 -20.15 -4.96
CA ASP A 38 5.41 -21.22 -5.89
C ASP A 38 3.90 -21.39 -6.08
N ARG A 39 3.07 -20.97 -5.12
CA ARG A 39 1.61 -21.01 -5.24
C ARG A 39 1.05 -20.13 -6.36
N TYR A 40 1.77 -19.08 -6.76
CA TYR A 40 1.27 -18.07 -7.70
C TYR A 40 2.11 -18.05 -8.96
N LEU A 41 1.44 -18.03 -10.12
CA LEU A 41 2.12 -17.82 -11.39
C LEU A 41 2.85 -16.45 -11.38
N SER A 42 4.06 -16.42 -11.90
CA SER A 42 4.85 -15.21 -12.19
C SER A 42 4.29 -14.46 -13.40
N GLU A 43 4.88 -13.31 -13.74
CA GLU A 43 4.56 -12.63 -14.99
C GLU A 43 5.09 -13.41 -16.20
N ASP A 44 6.33 -13.90 -16.12
CA ASP A 44 6.98 -14.71 -17.17
C ASP A 44 6.18 -15.97 -17.50
N GLU A 45 5.70 -16.71 -16.48
CA GLU A 45 4.87 -17.89 -16.70
C GLU A 45 3.56 -17.54 -17.42
N ARG A 46 3.01 -16.33 -17.22
CA ARG A 46 1.81 -15.89 -17.96
C ARG A 46 2.12 -15.52 -19.41
N ILE A 47 3.29 -14.94 -19.65
CA ILE A 47 3.78 -14.66 -21.01
C ILE A 47 3.91 -16.00 -21.76
N GLU A 48 4.57 -16.98 -21.14
CA GLU A 48 4.75 -18.30 -21.71
C GLU A 48 3.43 -19.03 -21.95
N ILE A 49 2.47 -18.97 -21.01
CA ILE A 49 1.11 -19.48 -21.23
C ILE A 49 0.48 -18.86 -22.48
N ALA A 50 0.61 -17.55 -22.69
CA ALA A 50 0.02 -16.90 -23.86
C ALA A 50 0.69 -17.32 -25.16
N ASP A 51 2.02 -17.40 -25.19
CA ASP A 51 2.78 -17.81 -26.37
C ASP A 51 2.47 -19.25 -26.77
N LEU A 52 2.45 -20.17 -25.80
CA LEU A 52 2.13 -21.57 -26.05
C LEU A 52 0.66 -21.76 -26.47
N ARG A 53 -0.27 -20.96 -25.94
CA ARG A 53 -1.67 -20.98 -26.40
C ARG A 53 -1.84 -20.43 -27.81
N ARG A 54 -1.08 -19.39 -28.20
CA ARG A 54 -1.04 -18.89 -29.59
C ARG A 54 -0.45 -19.91 -30.56
N ALA A 55 0.52 -20.71 -30.09
CA ALA A 55 1.06 -21.84 -30.84
C ALA A 55 0.11 -23.07 -30.91
N GLY A 56 -1.11 -22.97 -30.38
CA GLY A 56 -2.14 -24.01 -30.49
C GLY A 56 -2.03 -25.15 -29.47
N LEU A 57 -1.15 -25.05 -28.46
CA LEU A 57 -0.99 -26.13 -27.48
C LEU A 57 -2.22 -26.27 -26.58
N SER A 58 -2.55 -27.53 -26.25
CA SER A 58 -3.58 -27.85 -25.27
C SER A 58 -3.18 -27.40 -23.87
N ILE A 59 -4.15 -27.16 -22.98
CA ILE A 59 -3.89 -26.74 -21.58
C ILE A 59 -2.95 -27.72 -20.86
N ARG A 60 -3.08 -29.03 -21.12
CA ARG A 60 -2.22 -30.05 -20.51
C ARG A 60 -0.77 -29.93 -20.98
N ASN A 61 -0.55 -29.67 -22.27
CA ASN A 61 0.80 -29.51 -22.83
C ASN A 61 1.45 -28.20 -22.36
N VAL A 62 0.66 -27.12 -22.28
CA VAL A 62 1.13 -25.86 -21.69
C VAL A 62 1.59 -26.09 -20.25
N ALA A 63 0.75 -26.72 -19.44
CA ALA A 63 1.04 -27.00 -18.04
C ALA A 63 2.29 -27.88 -17.85
N ALA A 64 2.45 -28.92 -18.67
CA ALA A 64 3.63 -29.77 -18.67
C ALA A 64 4.92 -28.99 -19.02
N LYS A 65 4.88 -28.09 -20.02
CA LYS A 65 6.03 -27.27 -20.41
C LYS A 65 6.49 -26.31 -19.32
N ILE A 66 5.55 -25.64 -18.66
CA ILE A 66 5.85 -24.67 -17.60
C ILE A 66 6.04 -25.31 -16.23
N GLY A 67 5.97 -26.64 -16.12
CA GLY A 67 6.12 -27.37 -14.85
C GLY A 67 4.99 -27.11 -13.84
N ARG A 68 3.75 -26.92 -14.30
CA ARG A 68 2.58 -26.63 -13.45
C ARG A 68 1.46 -27.64 -13.61
N ASP A 69 0.54 -27.64 -12.65
CA ASP A 69 -0.68 -28.44 -12.73
C ASP A 69 -1.65 -27.89 -13.81
N PRO A 70 -2.28 -28.74 -14.65
CA PRO A 70 -3.23 -28.31 -15.67
C PRO A 70 -4.42 -27.48 -15.15
N LEU A 71 -4.88 -27.72 -13.91
CA LEU A 71 -5.93 -26.91 -13.29
C LEU A 71 -5.41 -25.52 -12.93
N THR A 72 -4.11 -25.33 -12.69
CA THR A 72 -3.53 -24.00 -12.48
C THR A 72 -3.66 -23.17 -13.74
N VAL A 73 -3.26 -23.70 -14.89
CA VAL A 73 -3.37 -23.02 -16.20
C VAL A 73 -4.84 -22.79 -16.56
N SER A 74 -5.71 -23.79 -16.39
CA SER A 74 -7.15 -23.65 -16.65
C SER A 74 -7.79 -22.55 -15.79
N ARG A 75 -7.50 -22.53 -14.48
CA ARG A 75 -8.02 -21.51 -13.55
C ARG A 75 -7.47 -20.12 -13.85
N GLU A 76 -6.23 -20.01 -14.31
CA GLU A 76 -5.62 -18.75 -14.74
C GLU A 76 -6.38 -18.20 -15.95
N LEU A 77 -6.46 -18.96 -17.04
CA LEU A 77 -7.17 -18.55 -18.26
C LEU A 77 -8.63 -18.21 -17.99
N ARG A 78 -9.35 -19.04 -17.23
CA ARG A 78 -10.77 -18.78 -16.89
C ARG A 78 -10.97 -17.48 -16.09
N ARG A 79 -10.05 -17.12 -15.20
CA ARG A 79 -10.19 -15.95 -14.32
C ARG A 79 -9.62 -14.67 -14.89
N ASN A 80 -8.67 -14.78 -15.81
CA ASN A 80 -7.85 -13.67 -16.30
C ASN A 80 -7.90 -13.47 -17.82
N SER A 81 -8.76 -14.19 -18.53
CA SER A 81 -9.15 -13.81 -19.89
C SER A 81 -10.22 -12.73 -19.89
N ARG A 82 -10.24 -11.91 -20.94
CA ARG A 82 -11.31 -10.95 -21.21
C ARG A 82 -12.59 -11.67 -21.64
N ARG A 83 -13.71 -10.93 -21.63
CA ARG A 83 -15.04 -11.47 -22.02
C ARG A 83 -15.11 -11.92 -23.47
N ASP A 84 -14.27 -11.36 -24.33
CA ASP A 84 -14.09 -11.73 -25.73
C ASP A 84 -13.24 -13.00 -25.93
N GLY A 85 -12.73 -13.59 -24.83
CA GLY A 85 -11.84 -14.76 -24.86
C GLY A 85 -10.36 -14.42 -25.02
N THR A 86 -10.00 -13.15 -25.24
CA THR A 86 -8.60 -12.74 -25.42
C THR A 86 -7.83 -12.86 -24.09
N TYR A 87 -6.67 -13.52 -24.13
CA TYR A 87 -5.77 -13.62 -22.98
C TYR A 87 -4.57 -12.68 -23.15
N ARG A 88 -4.41 -11.72 -22.22
CA ARG A 88 -3.32 -10.73 -22.21
C ARG A 88 -2.47 -10.89 -20.95
N PRO A 89 -1.20 -11.34 -21.03
CA PRO A 89 -0.37 -11.67 -19.87
C PRO A 89 -0.22 -10.55 -18.84
N PHE A 90 0.11 -9.34 -19.29
CA PHE A 90 0.33 -8.19 -18.40
C PHE A 90 -0.94 -7.75 -17.67
N GLU A 91 -2.09 -7.80 -18.36
CA GLU A 91 -3.38 -7.51 -17.75
C GLU A 91 -3.77 -8.59 -16.74
N ALA A 92 -3.58 -9.87 -17.11
CA ALA A 92 -3.79 -11.02 -16.25
C ALA A 92 -2.94 -10.94 -14.97
N HIS A 93 -1.67 -10.56 -15.11
CA HIS A 93 -0.77 -10.34 -13.99
C HIS A 93 -1.26 -9.19 -13.10
N ARG A 94 -1.56 -8.02 -13.69
CA ARG A 94 -2.10 -6.86 -12.96
C ARG A 94 -3.39 -7.21 -12.21
N TRP A 95 -4.31 -7.94 -12.82
CA TRP A 95 -5.53 -8.40 -12.15
C TRP A 95 -5.23 -9.38 -11.02
N ALA A 96 -4.29 -10.33 -11.20
CA ALA A 96 -3.89 -11.24 -10.15
C ALA A 96 -3.26 -10.49 -8.94
N VAL A 97 -2.43 -9.49 -9.21
CA VAL A 97 -1.83 -8.61 -8.18
C VAL A 97 -2.93 -7.84 -7.45
N MET A 98 -3.83 -7.16 -8.17
CA MET A 98 -4.94 -6.41 -7.59
C MET A 98 -5.89 -7.28 -6.76
N ARG A 99 -6.13 -8.53 -7.17
CA ARG A 99 -6.94 -9.47 -6.40
C ARG A 99 -6.26 -9.90 -5.10
N ARG A 100 -4.93 -10.00 -5.10
CA ARG A 100 -4.13 -10.36 -3.92
C ARG A 100 -3.98 -9.21 -2.95
N SER A 101 -3.84 -7.98 -3.48
CA SER A 101 -3.75 -6.75 -2.68
C SER A 101 -5.08 -6.36 -2.02
N ARG A 102 -6.15 -7.16 -2.15
CA ARG A 102 -7.40 -6.91 -1.44
C ARG A 102 -7.19 -7.09 0.05
N HIS A 103 -6.77 -5.99 0.69
CA HIS A 103 -6.81 -5.83 2.12
C HIS A 103 -8.24 -6.08 2.60
N HIS A 104 -8.37 -6.85 3.68
CA HIS A 104 -9.66 -7.03 4.32
C HIS A 104 -10.20 -5.65 4.69
N ARG A 105 -11.40 -5.29 4.20
CA ARG A 105 -12.03 -4.02 4.55
C ARG A 105 -12.07 -3.94 6.08
N ARG A 106 -11.47 -2.90 6.65
CA ARG A 106 -11.40 -2.75 8.10
C ARG A 106 -12.78 -2.46 8.63
N ARG A 107 -12.99 -2.65 9.93
CA ARG A 107 -14.29 -2.39 10.56
C ARG A 107 -14.76 -0.94 10.33
N ILE A 108 -13.84 0.02 10.45
CA ILE A 108 -14.11 1.44 10.17
C ILE A 108 -14.49 1.69 8.70
N ASP A 109 -14.02 0.88 7.75
CA ASP A 109 -14.39 0.98 6.32
C ASP A 109 -15.73 0.28 6.01
N LYS A 110 -16.19 -0.61 6.89
CA LYS A 110 -17.43 -1.39 6.74
C LYS A 110 -18.62 -0.75 7.45
N ASN A 111 -18.38 -0.16 8.62
CA ASN A 111 -19.41 0.44 9.45
C ASN A 111 -19.33 1.98 9.34
N PRO A 112 -20.23 2.63 8.57
CA PRO A 112 -20.21 4.08 8.39
C PRO A 112 -20.48 4.83 9.70
N GLN A 113 -21.32 4.29 10.58
CA GLN A 113 -21.67 4.92 11.86
C GLN A 113 -20.45 5.03 12.79
N VAL A 114 -19.63 3.98 12.87
CA VAL A 114 -18.34 4.05 13.58
C VAL A 114 -17.41 5.08 12.96
N CYS A 115 -17.34 5.12 11.63
CA CYS A 115 -16.46 6.02 10.91
C CYS A 115 -16.79 7.49 11.24
N GLU A 116 -18.07 7.82 11.22
CA GLU A 116 -18.57 9.17 11.52
C GLU A 116 -18.26 9.58 12.97
N VAL A 117 -18.58 8.74 13.95
CA VAL A 117 -18.27 9.01 15.37
C VAL A 117 -16.77 9.17 15.60
N VAL A 118 -15.94 8.33 14.97
CA VAL A 118 -14.48 8.43 15.08
C VAL A 118 -13.98 9.74 14.44
N ALA A 119 -14.51 10.13 13.29
CA ALA A 119 -14.16 11.39 12.62
C ALA A 119 -14.52 12.61 13.49
N GLU A 120 -15.69 12.61 14.11
CA GLU A 120 -16.13 13.67 15.03
C GLU A 120 -15.21 13.79 16.25
N LEU A 121 -14.86 12.66 16.89
CA LEU A 121 -13.98 12.66 18.05
C LEU A 121 -12.55 13.09 17.69
N LEU A 122 -12.04 12.64 16.53
CA LEU A 122 -10.75 13.11 16.01
C LEU A 122 -10.78 14.62 15.73
N ALA A 123 -11.88 15.17 15.20
CA ALA A 123 -12.05 16.60 14.98
C ALA A 123 -12.04 17.40 16.30
N GLN A 124 -12.51 16.80 17.39
CA GLN A 124 -12.42 17.32 18.76
C GLN A 124 -11.05 17.10 19.40
N ARG A 125 -10.04 16.65 18.64
CA ARG A 125 -8.66 16.38 19.08
C ARG A 125 -8.51 15.25 20.09
N TRP A 126 -9.45 14.30 20.10
CA TRP A 126 -9.28 13.08 20.88
C TRP A 126 -8.17 12.22 20.25
N SER A 127 -7.30 11.66 21.09
CA SER A 127 -6.32 10.67 20.64
C SER A 127 -7.00 9.33 20.29
N PRO A 128 -6.45 8.55 19.35
CA PRO A 128 -6.95 7.21 19.03
C PRO A 128 -7.15 6.29 20.25
N GLN A 129 -6.29 6.40 21.28
CA GLN A 129 -6.43 5.67 22.54
C GLN A 129 -7.64 6.12 23.35
N GLN A 130 -7.89 7.43 23.43
CA GLN A 130 -9.07 7.96 24.12
C GLN A 130 -10.36 7.51 23.42
N ILE A 131 -10.39 7.56 22.09
CA ILE A 131 -11.53 7.12 21.29
C ILE A 131 -11.81 5.63 21.52
N ALA A 132 -10.78 4.78 21.44
CA ALA A 132 -10.93 3.34 21.66
C ALA A 132 -11.46 2.99 23.06
N ARG A 133 -11.11 3.77 24.09
CA ARG A 133 -11.66 3.62 25.45
C ARG A 133 -13.08 4.16 25.59
N HIS A 134 -13.43 5.17 24.81
CA HIS A 134 -14.74 5.80 24.85
C HIS A 134 -15.83 4.96 24.18
N LEU A 135 -15.51 4.33 23.04
CA LEU A 135 -16.50 3.61 22.22
C LEU A 135 -17.26 2.51 23.00
N PRO A 136 -16.62 1.60 23.78
CA PRO A 136 -17.34 0.59 24.55
C PRO A 136 -18.20 1.15 25.67
N ARG A 137 -17.85 2.30 26.24
CA ARG A 137 -18.64 2.96 27.30
C ARG A 137 -19.90 3.62 26.74
N LYS A 138 -19.79 4.23 25.55
CA LYS A 138 -20.92 4.85 24.87
C LYS A 138 -21.84 3.82 24.21
N TYR A 139 -21.29 2.69 23.75
CA TYR A 139 -22.04 1.65 23.02
C TYR A 139 -21.83 0.26 23.64
N PRO A 140 -22.20 0.01 24.91
CA PRO A 140 -21.86 -1.23 25.62
C PRO A 140 -22.50 -2.50 25.03
N GLY A 141 -23.64 -2.38 24.34
CA GLY A 141 -24.33 -3.51 23.71
C GLY A 141 -23.94 -3.78 22.25
N ASP A 142 -23.25 -2.84 21.59
CA ASP A 142 -22.96 -2.93 20.16
C ASP A 142 -21.45 -3.06 19.91
N ARG A 143 -20.99 -4.31 19.79
CA ARG A 143 -19.58 -4.61 19.49
C ARG A 143 -19.15 -4.15 18.10
N SER A 144 -20.09 -3.90 17.18
CA SER A 144 -19.77 -3.36 15.86
C SER A 144 -19.27 -1.91 15.96
N MET A 145 -19.60 -1.23 17.07
CA MET A 145 -19.17 0.13 17.38
C MET A 145 -17.76 0.22 17.99
N TRP A 146 -17.16 -0.92 18.35
CA TRP A 146 -15.90 -0.93 19.08
C TRP A 146 -14.71 -1.05 18.12
N LEU A 147 -13.68 -0.25 18.39
CA LEU A 147 -12.41 -0.26 17.68
C LEU A 147 -11.24 -0.25 18.65
N TRP A 148 -10.17 -0.95 18.30
CA TRP A 148 -8.87 -0.76 18.93
C TRP A 148 -8.22 0.52 18.37
N HIS A 149 -7.51 1.27 19.21
CA HIS A 149 -6.68 2.42 18.81
C HIS A 149 -5.76 2.17 17.59
N GLU A 150 -5.19 0.98 17.40
CA GLU A 150 -4.34 0.65 16.26
C GLU A 150 -5.15 0.61 14.95
N SER A 151 -6.40 0.15 15.02
CA SER A 151 -7.31 0.22 13.87
C SER A 151 -7.62 1.67 13.49
N ILE A 152 -7.73 2.57 14.49
CA ILE A 152 -7.93 4.00 14.27
C ILE A 152 -6.65 4.63 13.70
N TYR A 153 -5.47 4.29 14.22
CA TYR A 153 -4.19 4.76 13.66
C TYR A 153 -4.00 4.36 12.19
N GLN A 154 -4.22 3.08 11.87
CA GLN A 154 -4.16 2.61 10.49
C GLN A 154 -5.17 3.33 9.59
N ALA A 155 -6.33 3.70 10.13
CA ALA A 155 -7.34 4.46 9.40
C ALA A 155 -6.90 5.90 9.14
N VAL A 156 -6.32 6.56 10.15
CA VAL A 156 -5.80 7.93 10.05
C VAL A 156 -4.63 8.00 9.05
N TYR A 157 -3.65 7.12 9.15
CA TYR A 157 -2.42 7.19 8.35
C TYR A 157 -2.52 6.63 6.92
N GLN A 158 -3.72 6.25 6.47
CA GLN A 158 -3.87 5.84 5.08
C GLN A 158 -3.80 7.04 4.13
N LEU A 159 -3.16 6.82 2.98
CA LEU A 159 -2.92 7.83 1.94
C LEU A 159 -4.21 8.51 1.42
N ARG A 160 -5.37 7.89 1.60
CA ARG A 160 -6.69 8.39 1.19
C ARG A 160 -7.67 8.51 2.36
N SER A 161 -7.16 8.64 3.58
CA SER A 161 -8.01 8.73 4.76
C SER A 161 -8.88 9.99 4.72
N THR A 162 -10.19 9.81 4.87
CA THR A 162 -11.15 10.91 5.07
C THR A 162 -11.23 11.36 6.52
N LEU A 163 -10.55 10.66 7.44
CA LEU A 163 -10.59 10.92 8.88
C LEU A 163 -9.66 12.06 9.31
N ILE A 164 -8.66 12.38 8.50
CA ILE A 164 -7.82 13.55 8.72
C ILE A 164 -8.52 14.75 8.09
N ARG A 165 -9.03 15.65 8.94
CA ARG A 165 -9.27 17.02 8.51
C ARG A 165 -7.90 17.64 8.20
N PRO A 166 -7.66 18.22 6.99
CA PRO A 166 -6.40 18.88 6.74
C PRO A 166 -6.17 19.90 7.85
N PRO A 167 -4.93 20.02 8.37
CA PRO A 167 -4.64 21.06 9.34
C PRO A 167 -5.13 22.37 8.73
N LYS A 168 -5.89 23.16 9.50
CA LYS A 168 -6.13 24.56 9.13
C LYS A 168 -4.74 25.20 9.15
N VAL A 169 -4.06 25.19 8.00
CA VAL A 169 -2.87 26.02 7.81
C VAL A 169 -3.42 27.42 8.02
N SER A 170 -3.10 28.03 9.15
CA SER A 170 -3.32 29.46 9.33
C SER A 170 -2.71 30.10 8.10
N SER A 171 -3.52 30.83 7.31
CA SER A 171 -2.99 31.61 6.22
C SER A 171 -1.78 32.36 6.76
N VAL A 172 -0.61 32.08 6.18
CA VAL A 172 0.61 32.79 6.55
C VAL A 172 0.24 34.26 6.43
N HIS A 173 0.18 34.97 7.56
CA HIS A 173 0.04 36.42 7.54
C HIS A 173 1.26 36.93 6.79
N ARG A 174 1.12 37.19 5.49
CA ARG A 174 2.04 38.03 4.76
C ARG A 174 1.81 39.43 5.32
N GLY A 175 2.57 39.77 6.36
CA GLY A 175 2.66 41.15 6.82
C GLY A 175 3.06 42.02 5.62
N PRO A 176 2.55 43.26 5.54
CA PRO A 176 2.88 44.15 4.45
C PRO A 176 4.41 44.30 4.37
N LEU A 177 4.94 44.22 3.14
CA LEU A 177 6.35 44.46 2.85
C LEU A 177 6.72 45.82 3.45
N ARG A 178 7.73 45.84 4.33
CA ARG A 178 8.34 47.09 4.81
C ARG A 178 8.99 47.77 3.61
N GLU A 179 8.30 48.73 3.01
CA GLU A 179 8.94 49.71 2.15
C GLU A 179 9.77 50.64 3.05
N SER A 180 11.08 50.43 3.03
CA SER A 180 12.03 51.38 3.61
C SER A 180 12.06 52.63 2.75
N LEU A 181 11.34 53.67 3.18
CA LEU A 181 11.51 55.04 2.68
C LEU A 181 12.94 55.51 3.02
N HIS A 182 13.86 55.36 2.07
CA HIS A 182 15.11 56.11 2.06
C HIS A 182 14.78 57.56 1.71
N ALA A 183 14.73 58.41 2.73
CA ALA A 183 14.77 59.86 2.58
C ALA A 183 16.17 60.27 2.08
N CYS A 184 16.32 60.50 0.78
CA CYS A 184 17.44 61.26 0.24
C CYS A 184 17.10 62.76 0.34
N ARG A 185 17.78 63.46 1.25
CA ARG A 185 17.91 64.93 1.25
C ARG A 185 19.07 65.35 0.35
N SER A 186 18.86 66.37 -0.47
CA SER A 186 19.78 67.39 -1.04
C SER A 186 19.19 67.82 -2.40
N ASN A 187 19.04 69.08 -2.77
CA ASN A 187 19.65 70.35 -2.34
C ASN A 187 18.62 71.47 -2.46
#